data_AF-A0A9P7KJD4-F1
#
_entry.id   AF-A0A9P7KJD4-F1
#
_cell.length_a   1.000
_cell.length_b   1.000
_cell.length_c   1.000
_cell.angle_alpha   90.00
_cell.angle_beta   90.00
_cell.angle_gamma   90.00
#
_symmetry.space_group_name_H-M   'P 1'
#
loop_
_entity.id
_entity.type
_entity.pdbx_description
1 polymer ?
#
loop_
_entity_poly.entity_id
_entity_poly.type
_entity_poly.pdbx_seq_one_letter_code
_entity_poly.pdbx_strand_id
1 'polypeptide(L)'
;MKSLVSNTGLKPCSLASPILNSNNLNIFHIPIEVIERILVLCCPRDVIAFSGTSRLAHMIVFDFSNQHLWRELFFSLSFDDPCYSQYYVSSDASPIDWRRKTIERLTTEWTIMSPWMLSNHTSSILQTFIDMVYDLPPLYVRETMRAPSRNVGWLEQVFRTSEVLNVDTEMPRREAMLYSQLRAYVSLSLDKGDADETKSGARLETRRKRGRLYVYNFRNYFGRHWGPFLDSGNADWIHIEHLVNVMVMNLRQLPGIWRDIQPPLGLAACRPFSAPMNGRETPTDWARVEGK
;
A
#
# COMPACT_ATOMS: atom_id res chain seq x y z
N MET A 1 -42.46 28.74 -51.91
CA MET A 1 -41.12 28.60 -52.53
C MET A 1 -40.53 27.30 -51.97
N LYS A 2 -40.70 26.12 -52.57
CA LYS A 2 -40.02 25.55 -53.75
C LYS A 2 -38.49 25.73 -53.73
N SER A 3 -37.76 24.67 -53.39
CA SER A 3 -36.41 24.27 -53.88
C SER A 3 -35.97 23.00 -53.10
N LEU A 4 -36.12 21.76 -53.57
CA LEU A 4 -35.32 21.01 -54.58
C LEU A 4 -33.80 21.04 -54.34
N VAL A 5 -33.24 19.98 -53.75
CA VAL A 5 -31.86 19.47 -53.95
C VAL A 5 -31.87 17.97 -53.56
N SER A 6 -32.20 17.09 -54.51
CA SER A 6 -31.29 16.21 -55.28
C SER A 6 -30.81 14.97 -54.52
N ASN A 7 -31.48 13.87 -54.86
CA ASN A 7 -31.25 12.49 -54.51
C ASN A 7 -30.09 11.94 -55.37
N THR A 8 -28.93 11.67 -54.79
CA THR A 8 -27.83 10.95 -55.47
C THR A 8 -27.79 9.51 -54.98
N GLY A 9 -28.30 8.61 -55.83
CA GLY A 9 -28.24 7.17 -55.62
C GLY A 9 -26.81 6.64 -55.69
N LEU A 10 -26.34 6.11 -54.57
CA LEU A 10 -25.22 5.19 -54.53
C LEU A 10 -25.78 3.77 -54.41
N LYS A 11 -25.61 2.98 -55.47
CA LYS A 11 -25.85 1.53 -55.47
C LYS A 11 -24.90 0.88 -54.44
N PRO A 12 -25.40 0.13 -53.43
CA PRO A 12 -24.52 -0.70 -52.63
C PRO A 12 -24.01 -1.85 -53.50
N CYS A 13 -22.68 -1.90 -53.70
CA CYS A 13 -22.01 -3.07 -54.24
C CYS A 13 -22.24 -4.24 -53.28
N SER A 14 -22.99 -5.24 -53.76
CA SER A 14 -23.10 -6.56 -53.13
C SER A 14 -21.74 -7.26 -53.22
N LEU A 15 -20.89 -7.01 -52.25
CA LEU A 15 -19.77 -7.90 -51.93
C LEU A 15 -20.38 -9.11 -51.25
N ALA A 16 -20.42 -10.22 -51.99
CA ALA A 16 -20.73 -11.53 -51.44
C ALA A 16 -19.76 -11.81 -50.28
N SER A 17 -20.26 -11.69 -49.06
CA SER A 17 -19.57 -12.14 -47.86
C SER A 17 -19.26 -13.64 -48.03
N PRO A 18 -18.00 -14.08 -47.89
CA PRO A 18 -17.76 -15.50 -47.72
C PRO A 18 -18.48 -15.92 -46.45
N ILE A 19 -19.43 -16.84 -46.59
CA ILE A 19 -20.03 -17.57 -45.48
C ILE A 19 -18.91 -18.43 -44.90
N LEU A 20 -18.08 -17.82 -44.05
CA LEU A 20 -17.31 -18.55 -43.08
C LEU A 20 -18.35 -19.22 -42.20
N ASN A 21 -18.45 -20.55 -42.29
CA ASN A 21 -19.10 -21.36 -41.29
C ASN A 21 -18.47 -21.00 -39.94
N SER A 22 -19.12 -20.07 -39.24
CA SER A 22 -18.81 -19.67 -37.89
C SER A 22 -19.17 -20.84 -36.98
N ASN A 23 -18.32 -21.86 -36.96
CA ASN A 23 -18.15 -22.69 -35.79
C ASN A 23 -17.75 -21.72 -34.69
N ASN A 24 -18.73 -21.27 -33.90
CA ASN A 24 -18.56 -20.28 -32.85
C ASN A 24 -17.54 -20.81 -31.85
N LEU A 25 -16.27 -20.46 -32.05
CA LEU A 25 -15.19 -20.69 -31.10
C LEU A 25 -15.44 -19.76 -29.92
N ASN A 26 -16.32 -20.20 -29.03
CA ASN A 26 -16.60 -19.51 -27.80
C ASN A 26 -15.54 -19.91 -26.76
N ILE A 27 -14.83 -18.92 -26.22
CA ILE A 27 -13.85 -19.11 -25.15
C ILE A 27 -14.46 -19.79 -23.91
N PHE A 28 -15.78 -19.74 -23.74
CA PHE A 28 -16.46 -20.42 -22.64
C PHE A 28 -16.66 -21.94 -22.87
N HIS A 29 -16.17 -22.51 -23.98
CA HIS A 29 -16.16 -23.96 -24.21
C HIS A 29 -14.89 -24.66 -23.72
N ILE A 30 -13.83 -23.92 -23.37
CA ILE A 30 -12.66 -24.51 -22.72
C ILE A 30 -12.89 -24.68 -21.21
N PRO A 31 -12.24 -25.66 -20.56
CA PRO A 31 -12.33 -25.84 -19.11
C PRO A 31 -11.91 -24.57 -18.35
N ILE A 32 -12.58 -24.31 -17.23
CA ILE A 32 -12.39 -23.10 -16.42
C ILE A 32 -10.93 -22.93 -15.95
N GLU A 33 -10.28 -24.04 -15.63
CA GLU A 33 -8.88 -24.08 -15.18
C GLU A 33 -7.94 -23.58 -16.27
N VAL A 34 -8.27 -23.84 -17.55
CA VAL A 34 -7.51 -23.35 -18.70
C VAL A 34 -7.72 -21.85 -18.88
N ILE A 35 -8.96 -21.36 -18.72
CA ILE A 35 -9.27 -19.93 -18.77
C ILE A 35 -8.49 -19.20 -17.67
N GLU A 36 -8.54 -19.70 -16.42
CA GLU A 36 -7.81 -19.10 -15.30
C GLU A 36 -6.32 -19.06 -15.56
N ARG A 37 -5.74 -20.14 -16.08
CA ARG A 37 -4.31 -20.18 -16.41
C ARG A 37 -3.92 -19.20 -17.51
N ILE A 38 -4.81 -18.96 -18.49
CA ILE A 38 -4.62 -17.90 -19.49
C ILE A 38 -4.69 -16.52 -18.82
N LEU A 39 -5.68 -16.29 -17.95
CA LEU A 39 -5.87 -15.01 -17.27
C LEU A 39 -4.70 -14.67 -16.34
N VAL A 40 -4.07 -15.65 -15.69
CA VAL A 40 -2.85 -15.44 -14.87
C VAL A 40 -1.68 -14.88 -15.68
N LEU A 41 -1.64 -15.12 -17.00
CA LEU A 41 -0.61 -14.56 -17.89
C LEU A 41 -0.92 -13.12 -18.34
N CYS A 42 -2.12 -12.62 -18.08
CA CYS A 42 -2.54 -11.27 -18.44
C CYS A 42 -2.20 -10.26 -17.33
N CYS A 43 -2.16 -8.97 -17.69
CA CYS A 43 -2.12 -7.92 -16.68
C CYS A 43 -3.41 -7.95 -15.85
N PRO A 44 -3.37 -7.80 -14.52
CA PRO A 44 -4.60 -7.76 -13.70
C PRO A 44 -5.64 -6.73 -14.17
N ARG A 45 -5.20 -5.62 -14.78
CA ARG A 45 -6.10 -4.61 -15.36
C ARG A 45 -6.89 -5.19 -16.53
N ASP A 46 -6.26 -6.02 -17.37
CA ASP A 46 -6.92 -6.69 -18.49
C ASP A 46 -7.88 -7.77 -18.00
N VAL A 47 -7.56 -8.46 -16.89
CA VAL A 47 -8.47 -9.42 -16.26
C VAL A 47 -9.72 -8.72 -15.73
N ILE A 48 -9.57 -7.53 -15.11
CA ILE A 48 -10.71 -6.70 -14.70
C ILE A 48 -11.50 -6.24 -15.93
N ALA A 49 -10.85 -5.79 -17.00
CA ALA A 49 -11.55 -5.39 -18.23
C ALA A 49 -12.30 -6.57 -18.88
N PHE A 50 -11.69 -7.76 -18.91
CA PHE A 50 -12.30 -9.00 -19.42
C PHE A 50 -13.58 -9.33 -18.67
N SER A 51 -13.60 -9.17 -17.34
CA SER A 51 -14.79 -9.40 -16.52
C SER A 51 -16.00 -8.56 -16.97
N GLY A 52 -15.78 -7.38 -17.56
CA GLY A 52 -16.82 -6.49 -18.05
C GLY A 52 -17.42 -6.89 -19.41
N THR A 53 -16.86 -7.88 -20.09
CA THR A 53 -17.29 -8.28 -21.45
C THR A 53 -18.55 -9.14 -21.47
N SER A 54 -18.78 -9.92 -20.41
CA SER A 54 -19.95 -10.82 -20.31
C SER A 54 -20.23 -11.23 -18.86
N ARG A 55 -21.46 -11.68 -18.58
CA ARG A 55 -21.82 -12.22 -17.25
C ARG A 55 -20.99 -13.45 -16.88
N LEU A 56 -20.67 -14.31 -17.85
CA LEU A 56 -19.82 -15.48 -17.61
C LEU A 56 -18.40 -15.07 -17.26
N ALA A 57 -17.78 -14.15 -18.02
CA ALA A 57 -16.46 -13.62 -17.69
C ALA A 57 -16.45 -12.97 -16.29
N HIS A 58 -17.48 -12.21 -15.94
CA HIS A 58 -17.63 -11.64 -14.60
C HIS A 58 -17.69 -12.74 -13.53
N MET A 59 -18.49 -13.79 -13.74
CA MET A 59 -18.58 -14.91 -12.80
C MET A 59 -17.23 -15.61 -12.65
N ILE A 60 -16.50 -15.86 -13.73
CA ILE A 60 -15.19 -16.49 -13.70
C ILE A 60 -14.18 -15.65 -12.90
N VAL A 61 -14.12 -14.35 -13.17
CA VAL A 61 -13.15 -13.46 -12.54
C VAL A 61 -13.49 -13.15 -11.08
N PHE A 62 -14.78 -13.03 -10.74
CA PHE A 62 -15.23 -12.56 -9.44
C PHE A 62 -15.91 -13.62 -8.58
N ASP A 63 -15.87 -14.90 -8.97
CA ASP A 63 -16.38 -15.97 -8.12
C ASP A 63 -15.66 -15.94 -6.77
N PHE A 64 -16.44 -15.79 -5.71
CA PHE A 64 -15.94 -15.64 -4.35
C PHE A 64 -15.29 -16.93 -3.84
N SER A 65 -15.69 -18.08 -4.39
CA SER A 65 -15.15 -19.38 -4.01
C SER A 65 -13.70 -19.57 -4.46
N ASN A 66 -13.29 -18.89 -5.55
CA ASN A 66 -11.99 -19.09 -6.16
C ASN A 66 -11.06 -17.86 -6.01
N GLN A 67 -10.28 -17.87 -4.92
CA GLN A 67 -9.23 -16.87 -4.69
C GLN A 67 -7.90 -17.22 -5.39
N HIS A 68 -7.80 -18.37 -6.06
CA HIS A 68 -6.56 -18.84 -6.69
C HIS A 68 -6.10 -17.89 -7.81
N LEU A 69 -7.00 -17.52 -8.73
CA LEU A 69 -6.70 -16.58 -9.80
C LEU A 69 -6.12 -15.27 -9.26
N TRP A 70 -6.77 -14.67 -8.25
CA TRP A 70 -6.32 -13.41 -7.66
C TRP A 70 -5.03 -13.54 -6.88
N ARG A 71 -4.77 -14.67 -6.23
CA ARG A 71 -3.50 -14.94 -5.56
C ARG A 71 -2.35 -15.01 -6.56
N GLU A 72 -2.51 -15.73 -7.67
CA GLU A 72 -1.49 -15.82 -8.72
C GLU A 72 -1.25 -14.46 -9.39
N LEU A 73 -2.32 -13.70 -9.69
CA LEU A 73 -2.22 -12.33 -10.19
C LEU A 73 -1.50 -11.42 -9.19
N PHE A 74 -1.77 -11.55 -7.89
CA PHE A 74 -1.08 -10.77 -6.86
C PHE A 74 0.43 -11.03 -6.86
N PHE A 75 0.85 -12.29 -6.99
CA PHE A 75 2.27 -12.64 -7.05
C PHE A 75 2.95 -12.14 -8.32
N SER A 76 2.22 -12.03 -9.44
CA SER A 76 2.74 -11.42 -10.67
C SER A 76 3.09 -9.93 -10.51
N LEU A 77 2.41 -9.21 -9.60
CA LEU A 77 2.63 -7.78 -9.34
C LEU A 77 3.87 -7.47 -8.49
N SER A 78 4.71 -8.47 -8.20
CA SER A 78 5.95 -8.30 -7.42
C SER A 78 5.73 -7.66 -6.05
N PHE A 79 4.68 -8.06 -5.34
CA PHE A 79 4.47 -7.69 -3.94
C PHE A 79 4.99 -8.76 -2.97
N ASP A 80 5.15 -8.40 -1.70
CA ASP A 80 5.44 -9.39 -0.64
C ASP A 80 4.20 -10.22 -0.33
N ASP A 81 4.39 -11.50 0.01
CA ASP A 81 3.31 -12.39 0.40
C ASP A 81 2.84 -12.06 1.84
N PRO A 82 1.58 -11.60 2.02
CA PRO A 82 1.04 -11.22 3.33
C PRO A 82 0.96 -12.39 4.32
N CYS A 83 0.96 -13.65 3.85
CA CYS A 83 0.97 -14.85 4.70
C CYS A 83 2.20 -14.89 5.63
N TYR A 84 3.31 -14.25 5.24
CA TYR A 84 4.51 -14.23 6.05
C TYR A 84 4.56 -13.07 7.04
N SER A 85 3.59 -12.16 7.05
CA SER A 85 3.56 -11.08 8.04
C SER A 85 3.24 -11.65 9.44
N GLN A 86 3.84 -11.09 10.49
CA GLN A 86 3.67 -11.60 11.86
C GLN A 86 2.21 -11.55 12.35
N TYR A 87 1.40 -10.65 11.78
CA TYR A 87 -0.03 -10.54 12.09
C TYR A 87 -0.82 -11.81 11.72
N TYR A 88 -0.35 -12.59 10.75
CA TYR A 88 -1.03 -13.79 10.27
C TYR A 88 -0.68 -15.08 11.03
N VAL A 89 0.34 -15.04 11.91
CA VAL A 89 0.71 -16.21 12.73
C VAL A 89 -0.22 -16.38 13.95
N SER A 90 -1.06 -15.38 14.24
CA SER A 90 -2.12 -15.52 15.24
C SER A 90 -3.19 -16.50 14.76
N SER A 91 -3.53 -17.49 15.58
CA SER A 91 -4.48 -18.58 15.25
C SER A 91 -5.89 -18.14 14.86
N ASP A 92 -6.25 -16.86 15.07
CA ASP A 92 -7.57 -16.28 14.75
C ASP A 92 -7.57 -15.44 13.46
N ALA A 93 -6.52 -15.52 12.63
CA ALA A 93 -6.44 -14.71 11.42
C ALA A 93 -7.53 -15.09 10.40
N SER A 94 -8.33 -14.10 10.00
CA SER A 94 -9.31 -14.26 8.93
C SER A 94 -8.62 -14.61 7.60
N PRO A 95 -9.25 -15.43 6.73
CA PRO A 95 -8.65 -15.81 5.46
C PRO A 95 -8.34 -14.58 4.61
N ILE A 96 -7.22 -14.62 3.88
CA ILE A 96 -6.76 -13.50 3.04
C ILE A 96 -7.71 -13.34 1.84
N ASP A 97 -8.32 -12.16 1.72
CA ASP A 97 -9.02 -11.75 0.51
C ASP A 97 -8.01 -11.20 -0.52
N TRP A 98 -7.45 -12.11 -1.32
CA TRP A 98 -6.46 -11.81 -2.36
C TRP A 98 -7.02 -10.88 -3.41
N ARG A 99 -8.29 -11.07 -3.80
CA ARG A 99 -8.97 -10.18 -4.74
C ARG A 99 -8.97 -8.75 -4.22
N ARG A 100 -9.48 -8.53 -3.00
CA ARG A 100 -9.57 -7.19 -2.42
C ARG A 100 -8.19 -6.53 -2.34
N LYS A 101 -7.19 -7.23 -1.78
CA LYS A 101 -5.82 -6.70 -1.68
C LYS A 101 -5.23 -6.34 -3.05
N THR A 102 -5.46 -7.16 -4.07
CA THR A 102 -4.97 -6.90 -5.44
C THR A 102 -5.62 -5.64 -6.03
N ILE A 103 -6.95 -5.55 -5.97
CA ILE A 103 -7.71 -4.43 -6.51
C ILE A 103 -7.36 -3.12 -5.80
N GLU A 104 -7.25 -3.12 -4.48
CA GLU A 104 -6.89 -1.93 -3.69
C GLU A 104 -5.50 -1.40 -4.07
N ARG A 105 -4.51 -2.28 -4.22
CA ARG A 105 -3.15 -1.89 -4.62
C ARG A 105 -3.09 -1.34 -6.05
N LEU A 106 -3.79 -1.99 -6.99
CA LEU A 106 -3.90 -1.51 -8.38
C LEU A 106 -4.63 -0.17 -8.49
N THR A 107 -5.72 -0.01 -7.73
CA THR A 107 -6.49 1.24 -7.68
C THR A 107 -5.64 2.37 -7.10
N THR A 108 -4.86 2.05 -6.06
CA THR A 108 -3.91 2.99 -5.46
C THR A 108 -2.85 3.42 -6.45
N GLU A 109 -2.19 2.48 -7.12
CA GLU A 109 -1.21 2.77 -8.18
C GLU A 109 -1.79 3.66 -9.28
N TRP A 110 -2.97 3.32 -9.79
CA TRP A 110 -3.64 4.09 -10.83
C TRP A 110 -4.00 5.51 -10.36
N THR A 111 -4.47 5.64 -9.12
CA THR A 111 -4.88 6.95 -8.59
C THR A 111 -3.68 7.86 -8.36
N ILE A 112 -2.54 7.31 -7.93
CA ILE A 112 -1.28 8.08 -7.82
C ILE A 112 -0.85 8.62 -9.19
N MET A 113 -1.01 7.83 -10.26
CA MET A 113 -0.74 8.26 -11.64
C MET A 113 -1.74 9.31 -12.16
N SER A 114 -2.88 9.48 -11.50
CA SER A 114 -3.97 10.36 -11.92
C SER A 114 -4.36 11.35 -10.81
N PRO A 115 -3.60 12.45 -10.63
CA PRO A 115 -3.71 13.33 -9.45
C PRO A 115 -5.11 13.90 -9.16
N TRP A 116 -5.93 14.09 -10.20
CA TRP A 116 -7.31 14.58 -10.08
C TRP A 116 -8.26 13.60 -9.38
N MET A 117 -7.92 12.31 -9.29
CA MET A 117 -8.72 11.31 -8.57
C MET A 117 -8.34 11.19 -7.09
N LEU A 118 -7.20 11.76 -6.68
CA LEU A 118 -6.67 11.58 -5.32
C LEU A 118 -7.67 12.07 -4.27
N SER A 119 -8.29 13.24 -4.46
CA SER A 119 -9.16 13.88 -3.47
C SER A 119 -10.32 12.98 -3.01
N ASN A 120 -10.92 12.20 -3.91
CA ASN A 120 -12.10 11.40 -3.63
C ASN A 120 -11.76 10.06 -2.97
N HIS A 121 -10.50 9.60 -3.09
CA HIS A 121 -10.06 8.28 -2.64
C HIS A 121 -8.93 8.33 -1.61
N THR A 122 -8.58 9.53 -1.10
CA THR A 122 -7.48 9.77 -0.17
C THR A 122 -7.49 8.78 1.00
N SER A 123 -8.60 8.69 1.74
CA SER A 123 -8.73 7.76 2.88
C SER A 123 -8.45 6.30 2.51
N SER A 124 -8.93 5.82 1.35
CA SER A 124 -8.73 4.43 0.90
C SER A 124 -7.28 4.17 0.54
N ILE A 125 -6.64 5.11 -0.16
CA ILE A 125 -5.25 5.01 -0.60
C ILE A 125 -4.30 4.97 0.58
N LEU A 126 -4.51 5.87 1.56
CA LEU A 126 -3.69 5.89 2.77
C LEU A 126 -3.84 4.60 3.57
N GLN A 127 -5.06 4.07 3.65
CA GLN A 127 -5.30 2.78 4.28
C GLN A 127 -4.56 1.66 3.55
N THR A 128 -4.61 1.62 2.21
CA THR A 128 -3.86 0.64 1.42
C THR A 128 -2.35 0.72 1.69
N PHE A 129 -1.77 1.92 1.80
CA PHE A 129 -0.35 2.05 2.18
C PHE A 129 -0.06 1.51 3.56
N ILE A 130 -0.92 1.80 4.55
CA ILE A 130 -0.78 1.30 5.92
C ILE A 130 -0.88 -0.23 5.93
N ASP A 131 -1.86 -0.80 5.21
CA ASP A 131 -2.04 -2.24 5.08
C ASP A 131 -0.80 -2.89 4.45
N MET A 132 -0.16 -2.25 3.47
CA MET A 132 1.11 -2.72 2.89
C MET A 132 2.28 -2.70 3.89
N VAL A 133 2.27 -1.77 4.85
CA VAL A 133 3.25 -1.75 5.96
C VAL A 133 2.96 -2.87 6.96
N TYR A 134 1.68 -3.18 7.22
CA TYR A 134 1.31 -4.32 8.07
C TYR A 134 1.60 -5.68 7.42
N ASP A 135 1.49 -5.76 6.09
CA ASP A 135 1.81 -6.95 5.29
C ASP A 135 3.32 -7.21 5.17
N LEU A 136 4.18 -6.44 5.86
CA LEU A 136 5.63 -6.59 5.75
C LEU A 136 6.11 -7.92 6.37
N PRO A 137 6.92 -8.71 5.63
CA PRO A 137 7.48 -9.93 6.17
C PRO A 137 8.55 -9.61 7.22
N PRO A 138 8.72 -10.48 8.24
CA PRO A 138 9.75 -10.30 9.24
C PRO A 138 11.14 -10.30 8.62
N LEU A 139 12.08 -9.66 9.31
CA LEU A 139 13.49 -9.75 8.98
C LEU A 139 14.06 -11.05 9.55
N TYR A 140 14.48 -11.96 8.67
CA TYR A 140 15.21 -13.17 9.05
C TYR A 140 16.71 -12.88 9.00
N VAL A 141 17.37 -12.96 10.16
CA VAL A 141 18.80 -12.63 10.31
C VAL A 141 19.72 -13.71 9.69
N ARG A 142 19.19 -14.91 9.39
CA ARG A 142 20.00 -16.06 8.98
C ARG A 142 20.51 -16.03 7.54
N GLU A 143 19.93 -15.22 6.66
CA GLU A 143 20.42 -15.09 5.29
C GLU A 143 21.35 -13.90 5.19
N THR A 144 22.56 -14.16 4.71
CA THR A 144 23.67 -13.22 4.49
C THR A 144 23.32 -12.05 3.55
N MET A 145 22.09 -11.97 3.07
CA MET A 145 21.51 -10.81 2.40
C MET A 145 20.15 -10.50 3.02
N ARG A 146 19.99 -9.29 3.56
CA ARG A 146 18.68 -8.71 3.89
C ARG A 146 17.88 -8.63 2.58
N ALA A 147 17.08 -9.64 2.26
CA ALA A 147 16.23 -9.58 1.09
C ALA A 147 15.34 -8.32 1.22
N PRO A 148 15.43 -7.37 0.27
CA PRO A 148 14.63 -6.16 0.32
C PRO A 148 13.16 -6.55 0.22
N SER A 149 12.34 -6.00 1.10
CA SER A 149 10.89 -6.14 0.98
C SER A 149 10.44 -5.42 -0.29
N ARG A 150 9.64 -6.09 -1.10
CA ARG A 150 9.12 -5.51 -2.34
C ARG A 150 8.10 -4.43 -2.03
N ASN A 151 7.28 -4.61 -1.00
CA ASN A 151 6.35 -3.57 -0.54
C ASN A 151 7.12 -2.33 -0.06
N VAL A 152 8.22 -2.48 0.69
CA VAL A 152 9.06 -1.33 1.10
C VAL A 152 9.63 -0.62 -0.12
N GLY A 153 10.22 -1.35 -1.07
CA GLY A 153 10.80 -0.75 -2.27
C GLY A 153 9.78 0.04 -3.09
N TRP A 154 8.58 -0.53 -3.27
CA TRP A 154 7.49 0.13 -3.97
C TRP A 154 6.97 1.36 -3.22
N LEU A 155 6.71 1.26 -1.91
CA LEU A 155 6.21 2.37 -1.09
C LEU A 155 7.21 3.52 -1.03
N GLU A 156 8.50 3.23 -0.85
CA GLU A 156 9.53 4.26 -0.86
C GLU A 156 9.61 4.97 -2.21
N GLN A 157 9.51 4.22 -3.31
CA GLN A 157 9.49 4.81 -4.64
C GLN A 157 8.28 5.74 -4.80
N VAL A 158 7.08 5.26 -4.45
CA VAL A 158 5.85 6.06 -4.50
C VAL A 158 5.96 7.33 -3.66
N PHE A 159 6.42 7.23 -2.42
CA PHE A 159 6.54 8.39 -1.53
C PHE A 159 7.65 9.36 -1.92
N ARG A 160 8.67 8.92 -2.67
CA ARG A 160 9.69 9.82 -3.23
C ARG A 160 9.20 10.52 -4.50
N THR A 161 8.43 9.83 -5.33
CA THR A 161 7.95 10.39 -6.61
C THR A 161 6.66 11.18 -6.47
N SER A 162 5.91 10.99 -5.38
CA SER A 162 4.65 11.68 -5.13
C SER A 162 4.79 12.62 -3.94
N GLU A 163 4.05 13.72 -3.99
CA GLU A 163 3.93 14.67 -2.87
C GLU A 163 2.93 14.20 -1.80
N VAL A 164 2.57 12.90 -1.80
CA VAL A 164 1.48 12.38 -0.97
C VAL A 164 1.72 12.64 0.52
N LEU A 165 2.96 12.52 0.99
CA LEU A 165 3.27 12.76 2.41
C LEU A 165 3.50 14.23 2.76
N ASN A 166 3.55 15.14 1.78
CA ASN A 166 3.85 16.56 1.99
C ASN A 166 2.60 17.45 2.00
N VAL A 167 1.45 16.89 2.34
CA VAL A 167 0.19 17.65 2.47
C VAL A 167 0.12 18.37 3.82
N ASP A 168 0.27 19.70 3.82
CA ASP A 168 0.14 20.55 5.00
C ASP A 168 -1.24 21.23 5.13
N THR A 169 -2.20 20.86 4.27
CA THR A 169 -3.57 21.39 4.27
C THR A 169 -4.38 20.90 5.46
N GLU A 170 -5.39 21.66 5.88
CA GLU A 170 -6.40 21.17 6.83
C GLU A 170 -7.15 19.97 6.24
N MET A 171 -7.19 18.87 6.98
CA MET A 171 -7.82 17.61 6.55
C MET A 171 -8.81 17.11 7.61
N PRO A 172 -9.84 16.34 7.20
CA PRO A 172 -10.69 15.64 8.16
C PRO A 172 -9.84 14.79 9.11
N ARG A 173 -10.24 14.73 10.38
CA ARG A 173 -9.46 14.06 11.44
C ARG A 173 -9.07 12.61 11.08
N ARG A 174 -9.97 11.87 10.42
CA ARG A 174 -9.69 10.50 9.96
C ARG A 174 -8.48 10.44 9.03
N GLU A 175 -8.44 11.32 8.03
CA GLU A 175 -7.33 11.36 7.07
C GLU A 175 -6.06 11.86 7.72
N ALA A 176 -6.18 12.87 8.60
CA ALA A 176 -5.05 13.36 9.38
C ALA A 176 -4.40 12.23 10.20
N MET A 177 -5.18 11.34 10.82
CA MET A 177 -4.67 10.18 11.56
C MET A 177 -3.90 9.21 10.65
N LEU A 178 -4.41 8.90 9.46
CA LEU A 178 -3.76 8.00 8.50
C LEU A 178 -2.45 8.60 7.96
N TYR A 179 -2.46 9.90 7.63
CA TYR A 179 -1.24 10.61 7.25
C TYR A 179 -0.21 10.60 8.37
N SER A 180 -0.64 10.88 9.59
CA SER A 180 0.24 10.93 10.76
C SER A 180 0.86 9.55 11.04
N GLN A 181 0.09 8.47 10.87
CA GLN A 181 0.57 7.09 10.99
C GLN A 181 1.66 6.79 9.95
N LEU A 182 1.40 7.09 8.66
CA LEU A 182 2.39 6.90 7.60
C LEU A 182 3.66 7.74 7.80
N ARG A 183 3.52 9.01 8.19
CA ARG A 183 4.65 9.90 8.48
C ARG A 183 5.47 9.40 9.66
N ALA A 184 4.81 8.87 10.70
CA ALA A 184 5.49 8.25 11.83
C ALA A 184 6.32 7.03 11.39
N TYR A 185 5.78 6.15 10.55
CA TYR A 185 6.52 5.01 10.01
C TYR A 185 7.73 5.41 9.18
N VAL A 186 7.60 6.47 8.37
CA VAL A 186 8.71 6.96 7.55
C VAL A 186 9.75 7.71 8.40
N SER A 187 9.40 8.27 9.56
CA SER A 187 10.33 8.86 10.53
C SER A 187 11.33 9.87 9.91
N LEU A 188 10.84 10.76 9.04
CA LEU A 188 11.64 11.77 8.33
C LEU A 188 12.74 11.17 7.42
N SER A 189 12.73 9.86 7.14
CA SER A 189 13.76 9.21 6.32
C SER A 189 13.76 9.70 4.86
N LEU A 190 12.61 10.16 4.37
CA LEU A 190 12.45 10.70 3.02
C LEU A 190 12.81 12.19 2.88
N ASP A 191 12.98 12.93 3.98
CA ASP A 191 13.32 14.36 3.93
C ASP A 191 14.77 14.67 3.53
N LYS A 192 15.62 13.63 3.35
CA LYS A 192 17.04 13.77 3.00
C LYS A 192 17.30 14.04 1.50
N GLY A 193 16.27 14.02 0.65
CA GLY A 193 16.44 14.01 -0.82
C GLY A 193 16.20 15.34 -1.54
N ASP A 194 15.87 16.42 -0.83
CA ASP A 194 15.58 17.70 -1.50
C ASP A 194 16.89 18.35 -2.00
N ALA A 195 16.98 18.60 -3.31
CA ALA A 195 18.12 19.31 -3.92
C ALA A 195 18.28 20.75 -3.38
N ASP A 196 17.22 21.27 -2.76
CA ASP A 196 17.17 22.56 -2.09
C ASP A 196 17.28 22.36 -0.57
N GLU A 197 18.52 22.21 -0.10
CA GLU A 197 18.86 22.00 1.33
C GLU A 197 18.24 23.09 2.23
N THR A 198 18.07 24.30 1.70
CA THR A 198 17.45 25.44 2.38
C THR A 198 15.97 25.19 2.67
N LYS A 199 15.20 24.70 1.70
CA LYS A 199 13.77 24.38 1.88
C LYS A 199 13.55 23.19 2.79
N SER A 200 14.37 22.14 2.64
CA SER A 200 14.30 20.97 3.53
C SER A 200 14.61 21.37 4.99
N GLY A 201 15.63 22.22 5.20
CA GLY A 201 15.96 22.77 6.51
C GLY A 201 14.82 23.56 7.15
N ALA A 202 14.21 24.49 6.39
CA ALA A 202 13.08 25.28 6.88
C ALA A 202 11.84 24.43 7.21
N ARG A 203 11.55 23.42 6.38
CA ARG A 203 10.45 22.45 6.60
C ARG A 203 10.68 21.64 7.87
N LEU A 204 11.89 21.11 8.05
CA LEU A 204 12.26 20.34 9.24
C LEU A 204 12.19 21.20 10.50
N GLU A 205 12.67 22.44 10.47
CA GLU A 205 12.59 23.34 11.62
C GLU A 205 11.13 23.69 11.96
N THR A 206 10.27 23.88 10.95
CA THR A 206 8.84 24.10 11.15
C THR A 206 8.17 22.89 11.79
N ARG A 207 8.40 21.68 11.26
CA ARG A 207 7.91 20.42 11.84
C ARG A 207 8.40 20.24 13.27
N ARG A 208 9.66 20.63 13.55
CA ARG A 208 10.24 20.57 14.90
C ARG A 208 9.51 21.45 15.88
N LYS A 209 9.34 22.73 15.54
CA LYS A 209 8.64 23.70 16.39
C LYS A 209 7.22 23.23 16.67
N ARG A 210 6.48 22.83 15.64
CA ARG A 210 5.11 22.30 15.76
C ARG A 210 5.07 21.06 16.64
N GLY A 211 5.96 20.09 16.42
CA GLY A 211 6.05 18.87 17.23
C GLY A 211 6.31 19.17 18.71
N ARG A 212 7.25 20.06 19.03
CA ARG A 212 7.54 20.45 20.42
C ARG A 212 6.37 21.18 21.08
N LEU A 213 5.77 22.14 20.39
CA LEU A 213 4.60 22.86 20.89
C LEU A 213 3.44 21.90 21.19
N TYR A 214 3.25 20.88 20.35
CA TYR A 214 2.22 19.87 20.57
C TYR A 214 2.58 18.94 21.74
N VAL A 215 3.78 18.36 21.74
CA VAL A 215 4.22 17.37 22.74
C VAL A 215 4.34 17.96 24.14
N TYR A 216 4.76 19.23 24.27
CA TYR A 216 4.92 19.88 25.58
C TYR A 216 3.66 20.59 26.07
N ASN A 217 2.60 20.60 25.28
CA ASN A 217 1.30 21.09 25.74
C ASN A 217 0.59 20.00 26.56
N PHE A 218 0.68 20.09 27.89
CA PHE A 218 0.06 19.13 28.82
C PHE A 218 -1.45 18.96 28.65
N ARG A 219 -2.15 19.92 28.02
CA ARG A 219 -3.58 19.79 27.71
C ARG A 219 -3.86 18.62 26.77
N ASN A 220 -2.90 18.22 25.94
CA ASN A 220 -3.02 17.09 25.02
C ASN A 220 -2.99 15.71 25.73
N TYR A 221 -2.70 15.67 27.03
CA TYR A 221 -2.56 14.43 27.81
C TYR A 221 -3.64 14.28 28.88
N PHE A 222 -4.35 15.36 29.19
CA PHE A 222 -5.38 15.35 30.23
C PHE A 222 -6.50 14.39 29.85
N GLY A 223 -6.80 13.42 30.73
CA GLY A 223 -7.81 12.39 30.49
C GLY A 223 -7.34 11.19 29.65
N ARG A 224 -6.08 11.16 29.17
CA ARG A 224 -5.56 10.14 28.24
C ARG A 224 -4.47 9.25 28.84
N HIS A 225 -4.54 9.00 30.16
CA HIS A 225 -3.54 8.23 30.90
C HIS A 225 -2.09 8.72 30.69
N TRP A 226 -1.91 10.01 30.39
CA TRP A 226 -0.60 10.60 30.10
C TRP A 226 0.13 10.00 28.88
N GLY A 227 -0.60 9.36 27.97
CA GLY A 227 -0.05 8.78 26.75
C GLY A 227 -0.71 9.32 25.46
N PRO A 228 -0.16 8.95 24.28
CA PRO A 228 -0.70 9.35 22.99
C PRO A 228 -1.90 8.47 22.60
N PHE A 229 -2.94 8.49 23.44
CA PHE A 229 -4.13 7.68 23.26
C PHE A 229 -5.36 8.56 23.04
N LEU A 230 -6.29 8.05 22.24
CA LEU A 230 -7.65 8.57 22.16
C LEU A 230 -8.44 8.09 23.38
N ASP A 231 -9.58 8.72 23.63
CA ASP A 231 -10.49 8.32 24.72
C ASP A 231 -11.03 6.89 24.53
N SER A 232 -10.99 6.37 23.31
CA SER A 232 -11.32 4.98 22.99
C SER A 232 -10.23 3.97 23.37
N GLY A 233 -9.07 4.42 23.86
CA GLY A 233 -7.89 3.59 24.10
C GLY A 233 -7.03 3.32 22.87
N ASN A 234 -7.49 3.68 21.67
CA ASN A 234 -6.71 3.56 20.44
C ASN A 234 -5.57 4.58 20.40
N ALA A 235 -4.52 4.29 19.62
CA ALA A 235 -3.43 5.22 19.40
C ALA A 235 -3.89 6.53 18.74
N ASP A 236 -3.47 7.68 19.28
CA ASP A 236 -3.58 9.00 18.65
C ASP A 236 -2.36 9.21 17.72
N TRP A 237 -2.49 8.79 16.46
CA TRP A 237 -1.40 8.85 15.50
C TRP A 237 -0.90 10.27 15.22
N ILE A 238 -1.73 11.31 15.36
CA ILE A 238 -1.31 12.71 15.25
C ILE A 238 -0.31 13.04 16.38
N HIS A 239 -0.62 12.61 17.59
CA HIS A 239 0.28 12.75 18.74
C HIS A 239 1.56 11.95 18.54
N ILE A 240 1.44 10.69 18.09
CA ILE A 240 2.59 9.81 17.82
C ILE A 240 3.52 10.44 16.77
N GLU A 241 2.99 11.00 15.68
CA GLU A 241 3.82 11.69 14.67
C GLU A 241 4.64 12.81 15.30
N HIS A 242 4.02 13.65 16.13
CA HIS A 242 4.73 14.73 16.83
C HIS A 242 5.79 14.20 17.79
N LEU A 243 5.53 13.12 18.53
CA LEU A 243 6.52 12.46 19.39
C LEU A 243 7.70 11.92 18.59
N VAL A 244 7.43 11.16 17.52
CA VAL A 244 8.45 10.59 16.63
C VAL A 244 9.31 11.69 16.01
N ASN A 245 8.69 12.77 15.52
CA ASN A 245 9.41 13.91 14.95
C ASN A 245 10.36 14.55 15.99
N VAL A 246 9.91 14.79 17.22
CA VAL A 246 10.76 15.34 18.29
C VAL A 246 11.91 14.39 18.62
N MET A 247 11.64 13.08 18.77
CA MET A 247 12.66 12.08 19.07
C MET A 247 13.72 11.99 17.97
N VAL A 248 13.29 11.80 16.72
CA VAL A 248 14.20 11.65 15.56
C VAL A 248 15.02 12.92 15.35
N MET A 249 14.43 14.11 15.48
CA MET A 249 15.17 15.37 15.35
C MET A 249 16.18 15.59 16.47
N ASN A 250 15.86 15.20 17.71
CA ASN A 250 16.83 15.24 18.80
C ASN A 250 17.97 14.24 18.57
N LEU A 251 17.68 13.02 18.09
CA LEU A 251 18.69 12.02 17.75
C LEU A 251 19.63 12.50 16.63
N ARG A 252 19.10 13.19 15.61
CA ARG A 252 19.92 13.79 14.52
C ARG A 252 20.89 14.86 15.00
N GLN A 253 20.66 15.46 16.16
CA GLN A 253 21.51 16.50 16.74
C GLN A 253 22.58 15.96 17.68
N LEU A 254 22.49 14.68 18.04
CA LEU A 254 23.53 14.05 18.84
C LEU A 254 24.84 14.01 18.03
N PRO A 255 26.00 14.17 18.69
CA PRO A 255 27.30 14.05 18.05
C PRO A 255 27.48 12.71 17.33
N GLY A 256 28.38 12.66 16.34
CA GLY A 256 28.59 11.48 15.47
C GLY A 256 28.89 10.17 16.21
N ILE A 257 29.44 10.24 17.43
CA ILE A 257 29.66 9.07 18.31
C ILE A 257 28.38 8.29 18.65
N TRP A 258 27.19 8.88 18.47
CA TRP A 258 25.90 8.23 18.72
C TRP A 258 25.31 7.54 17.49
N ARG A 259 25.98 7.58 16.33
CA ARG A 259 25.44 7.02 15.07
C ARG A 259 25.19 5.51 15.16
N ASP A 260 26.05 4.79 15.87
CA ASP A 260 25.98 3.33 15.98
C ASP A 260 24.81 2.84 16.84
N ILE A 261 24.23 3.73 17.66
CA ILE A 261 23.08 3.40 18.52
C ILE A 261 21.77 4.04 18.03
N GLN A 262 21.78 4.70 16.88
CA GLN A 262 20.55 5.21 16.30
C GLN A 262 19.67 4.04 15.85
N PRO A 263 18.38 4.04 16.21
CA PRO A 263 17.47 3.04 15.70
C PRO A 263 17.40 3.15 14.16
N PRO A 264 17.18 2.03 13.46
CA PRO A 264 16.94 2.08 12.03
C PRO A 264 15.73 2.98 11.75
N LEU A 265 15.81 3.76 10.67
CA LEU A 265 14.75 4.68 10.24
C LEU A 265 14.14 4.19 8.91
N GLY A 266 12.91 4.63 8.65
CA GLY A 266 12.18 4.35 7.40
C GLY A 266 11.36 3.06 7.45
N LEU A 267 10.70 2.74 6.34
CA LEU A 267 9.72 1.66 6.28
C LEU A 267 10.32 0.27 6.55
N ALA A 268 11.59 0.07 6.20
CA ALA A 268 12.30 -1.17 6.54
C ALA A 268 12.41 -1.40 8.05
N ALA A 269 12.39 -0.33 8.87
CA ALA A 269 12.39 -0.42 10.33
C ALA A 269 11.03 -0.85 10.90
N CYS A 270 9.95 -0.75 10.12
CA CYS A 270 8.63 -1.27 10.48
C CYS A 270 8.51 -2.78 10.29
N ARG A 271 9.48 -3.41 9.61
CA ARG A 271 9.49 -4.87 9.46
C ARG A 271 9.65 -5.50 10.84
N PRO A 272 8.83 -6.50 11.17
CA PRO A 272 8.97 -7.18 12.44
C PRO A 272 10.35 -7.85 12.53
N PHE A 273 11.07 -7.57 13.61
CA PHE A 273 12.37 -8.20 13.83
C PHE A 273 12.13 -9.53 14.54
N SER A 274 12.33 -10.65 13.83
CA SER A 274 12.53 -11.92 14.54
C SER A 274 13.87 -11.77 15.25
N ALA A 275 13.91 -11.94 16.57
CA ALA A 275 15.14 -11.77 17.33
C ALA A 275 16.29 -12.57 16.65
N PRO A 276 17.56 -12.12 16.72
CA PRO A 276 18.61 -12.51 15.78
C PRO A 276 18.96 -14.02 15.73
N MET A 277 18.25 -14.89 16.45
CA MET A 277 18.58 -16.29 16.63
C MET A 277 17.37 -17.25 16.67
N ASN A 278 16.19 -16.83 16.20
CA ASN A 278 14.90 -17.57 16.26
C ASN A 278 14.84 -18.92 15.54
N GLY A 279 15.90 -19.39 14.88
CA GLY A 279 15.91 -20.74 14.30
C GLY A 279 16.28 -21.86 15.28
N ARG A 280 16.19 -21.62 16.60
CA ARG A 280 16.41 -22.60 17.69
C ARG A 280 15.45 -22.43 18.88
N GLU A 281 14.49 -21.52 18.80
CA GLU A 281 13.66 -21.19 19.97
C GLU A 281 12.50 -22.18 20.11
N THR A 282 12.37 -22.75 21.30
CA THR A 282 11.15 -23.44 21.70
C THR A 282 10.03 -22.41 21.83
N PRO A 283 8.77 -22.72 21.46
CA PRO A 283 7.63 -21.79 21.53
C PRO A 283 7.43 -21.10 22.90
N THR A 284 8.05 -21.62 23.95
CA THR A 284 7.92 -21.18 25.34
C THR A 284 8.84 -20.01 25.73
N ASP A 285 9.94 -19.72 25.02
CA ASP A 285 10.93 -18.69 25.44
C ASP A 285 11.24 -17.68 24.32
N TRP A 286 10.18 -17.08 23.77
CA TRP A 286 10.25 -16.09 22.68
C TRP A 286 10.96 -14.78 23.05
N ALA A 287 11.16 -14.52 24.35
CA ALA A 287 11.83 -13.33 24.85
C ALA A 287 13.21 -13.62 25.47
N ARG A 288 13.67 -14.88 25.45
CA ARG A 288 14.92 -15.34 26.09
C ARG A 288 15.05 -14.92 27.56
N VAL A 289 13.91 -14.83 28.25
CA VAL A 289 13.91 -14.46 29.68
C VAL A 289 14.41 -15.63 30.51
N GLU A 290 14.28 -16.87 30.00
CA GLU A 290 14.67 -18.08 30.73
C GLU A 290 16.17 -18.44 30.61
N GLY A 291 16.92 -17.79 29.70
CA GLY A 291 18.39 -17.75 29.72
C GLY A 291 19.13 -19.09 29.74
N LYS A 292 18.68 -20.09 28.97
CA LYS A 292 19.39 -21.39 28.84
C LYS A 292 20.46 -21.40 27.76
#